data_AF-A0A1Y2GJD5-F1
#
_entry.id   AF-A0A1Y2GJD5-F1
#
_cell.length_a   1.000
_cell.length_b   1.000
_cell.length_c   1.000
_cell.angle_alpha   90.00
_cell.angle_beta   90.00
_cell.angle_gamma   90.00
#
_symmetry.space_group_name_H-M   'P 1'
#
loop_
_entity.id
_entity.type
_entity.pdbx_description
1 polymer ?
#
loop_
_entity_poly.entity_id
_entity_poly.type
_entity_poly.pdbx_seq_one_letter_code
_entity_poly.pdbx_strand_id
1 'polypeptide(L)'
;MTRESNADEEHYPHSVDFTNRPPPPEGGYSWEQIKRAMDTNSLSDLRRTDKGQYEYEQWQGLIDRTKYKNVGEYIAFTILKWPDLQDPAEALNVPNVEDHWTIEDRYKAIEPRLTLRINHYPFPVQESIQYFVLWATRDMSLPSERQRLDKFLEEQLDSWYHDPSTSTETEPKEPRRGLAPELLPPAPGKRKQWMWFVNPIELRSVATVHHLHVFVRDIDI
;
A
#
# COMPACT_ATOMS: atom_id res chain seq x y z
N MET A 1 7.55 13.16 47.44
CA MET A 1 8.69 13.04 46.51
C MET A 1 8.41 11.85 45.61
N THR A 2 7.62 12.07 44.57
CA THR A 2 7.36 11.11 43.50
C THR A 2 8.54 11.18 42.54
N ARG A 3 9.27 10.07 42.39
CA ARG A 3 10.26 9.91 41.33
C ARG A 3 9.50 9.84 40.01
N GLU A 4 9.58 10.90 39.22
CA GLU A 4 9.31 10.83 37.80
C GLU A 4 10.29 9.81 37.21
N SER A 5 9.76 8.70 36.71
CA SER A 5 10.52 7.77 35.89
C SER A 5 10.80 8.50 34.58
N ASN A 6 12.04 8.95 34.40
CA ASN A 6 12.59 9.20 33.08
C ASN A 6 12.52 7.86 32.34
N ALA A 7 11.45 7.66 31.57
CA ALA A 7 11.47 6.65 30.52
C ALA A 7 12.61 7.06 29.60
N ASP A 8 13.65 6.24 29.53
CA ASP A 8 14.68 6.37 28.51
C ASP A 8 13.96 6.48 27.17
N GLU A 9 14.01 7.67 26.55
CA GLU A 9 13.52 7.87 25.19
C GLU A 9 14.34 6.94 24.29
N GLU A 10 13.74 5.83 23.87
CA GLU A 10 14.36 4.91 22.93
C GLU A 10 14.76 5.69 21.67
N HIS A 11 16.07 5.81 21.45
CA HIS A 11 16.60 6.51 20.30
C HIS A 11 16.55 5.60 19.07
N TYR A 12 15.75 5.98 18.06
CA TYR A 12 15.60 5.27 16.79
C TYR A 12 16.29 6.06 15.67
N PRO A 13 17.59 5.82 15.40
CA PRO A 13 18.31 6.59 14.40
C PRO A 13 17.82 6.28 12.99
N HIS A 14 17.26 7.27 12.30
CA HIS A 14 16.82 7.12 10.91
C HIS A 14 17.32 8.28 10.03
N SER A 15 17.42 8.02 8.72
CA SER A 15 17.98 8.97 7.75
C SER A 15 17.08 10.15 7.43
N VAL A 16 15.76 10.00 7.63
CA VAL A 16 14.77 11.04 7.36
C VAL A 16 14.79 12.10 8.46
N ASP A 17 14.91 13.38 8.09
CA ASP A 17 14.84 14.46 9.06
C ASP A 17 13.40 14.74 9.48
N PHE A 18 13.14 14.54 10.78
CA PHE A 18 11.86 14.72 11.43
C PHE A 18 11.85 15.87 12.43
N THR A 19 12.98 16.58 12.61
CA THR A 19 13.20 17.58 13.66
C THR A 19 12.19 18.74 13.67
N ASN A 20 11.67 19.12 12.50
CA ASN A 20 10.70 20.22 12.37
C ASN A 20 9.26 19.76 12.16
N ARG A 21 8.97 18.47 12.41
CA ARG A 21 7.66 17.87 12.18
C ARG A 21 7.10 17.32 13.48
N PRO A 22 5.84 17.61 13.81
CA PRO A 22 5.22 17.05 15.00
C PRO A 22 5.14 15.51 14.89
N PRO A 23 5.31 14.78 16.00
CA PRO A 23 5.08 13.34 16.01
C PRO A 23 3.66 13.01 15.55
N PRO A 24 3.44 11.83 14.95
CA PRO A 24 2.09 11.35 14.73
C PRO A 24 1.30 11.31 16.05
N PRO A 25 -0.03 11.42 16.01
CA PRO A 25 -0.85 11.26 17.21
C PRO A 25 -0.60 9.90 17.88
N GLU A 26 -0.62 9.85 19.21
CA GLU A 26 -0.38 8.62 19.99
C GLU A 26 -1.33 7.48 19.59
N GLY A 27 -2.62 7.80 19.37
CA GLY A 27 -3.63 6.85 18.87
C GLY A 27 -3.69 6.70 17.34
N GLY A 28 -2.70 7.24 16.62
CA GLY A 28 -2.67 7.28 15.17
C GLY A 28 -3.55 8.35 14.53
N TYR A 29 -3.37 8.58 13.24
CA TYR A 29 -4.18 9.50 12.46
C TYR A 29 -5.63 9.01 12.35
N SER A 30 -6.56 9.89 12.66
CA SER A 30 -7.98 9.70 12.39
C SER A 30 -8.30 9.83 10.90
N TRP A 31 -9.47 9.30 10.53
CA TRP A 31 -9.99 9.41 9.17
C TRP A 31 -10.05 10.86 8.68
N GLU A 32 -10.52 11.76 9.55
CA GLU A 32 -10.70 13.18 9.25
C GLU A 32 -9.36 13.90 9.11
N GLN A 33 -8.32 13.49 9.84
CA GLN A 33 -6.96 14.00 9.66
C GLN A 33 -6.36 13.57 8.33
N ILE A 34 -6.50 12.29 7.95
CA ILE A 34 -6.02 11.79 6.65
C ILE A 34 -6.75 12.50 5.50
N LYS A 35 -8.08 12.56 5.58
CA LYS A 35 -8.91 13.27 4.60
C LYS A 35 -8.52 14.74 4.49
N ARG A 36 -8.31 15.42 5.62
CA ARG A 36 -7.85 16.83 5.61
C ARG A 36 -6.51 16.97 4.93
N ALA A 37 -5.53 16.11 5.23
CA ALA A 37 -4.22 16.16 4.59
C ALA A 37 -4.30 15.97 3.07
N MET A 38 -5.23 15.12 2.59
CA MET A 38 -5.52 14.98 1.16
C MET A 38 -6.14 16.26 0.59
N ASP A 39 -7.20 16.78 1.23
CA ASP A 39 -7.95 17.96 0.78
C ASP A 39 -7.07 19.22 0.75
N THR A 40 -6.10 19.36 1.66
CA THR A 40 -5.19 20.52 1.74
C THR A 40 -3.85 20.31 1.03
N ASN A 41 -3.66 19.17 0.36
CA ASN A 41 -2.38 18.78 -0.24
C ASN A 41 -1.20 18.81 0.76
N SER A 42 -1.46 18.45 2.01
CA SER A 42 -0.50 18.41 3.12
C SER A 42 -0.09 16.98 3.45
N LEU A 43 0.04 16.10 2.44
CA LEU A 43 0.39 14.68 2.62
C LEU A 43 1.74 14.48 3.33
N SER A 44 2.60 15.50 3.26
CA SER A 44 3.85 15.61 4.00
C SER A 44 3.65 15.43 5.52
N ASP A 45 2.50 15.85 6.04
CA ASP A 45 2.21 15.84 7.48
C ASP A 45 1.86 14.43 7.98
N LEU A 46 1.55 13.51 7.07
CA LEU A 46 1.39 12.09 7.36
C LEU A 46 2.76 11.42 7.34
N ARG A 47 3.24 11.00 8.51
CA ARG A 47 4.52 10.32 8.65
C ARG A 47 4.42 9.06 9.50
N ARG A 48 5.41 8.20 9.40
CA ARG A 48 5.60 7.09 10.34
C ARG A 48 6.04 7.62 11.70
N THR A 49 5.93 6.78 12.72
CA THR A 49 6.68 6.99 13.97
C THR A 49 8.18 6.82 13.70
N ASP A 50 9.03 7.37 14.57
CA ASP A 50 10.49 7.24 14.44
C ASP A 50 10.92 5.77 14.41
N LYS A 51 10.32 4.95 15.29
CA LYS A 51 10.46 3.49 15.29
C LYS A 51 10.05 2.86 13.96
N GLY A 52 8.85 3.18 13.45
CA GLY A 52 8.35 2.61 12.20
C GLY A 52 9.19 3.02 10.99
N GLN A 53 9.75 4.23 10.99
CA GLN A 53 10.69 4.69 9.98
C GLN A 53 12.03 3.96 10.08
N TYR A 54 12.56 3.78 11.29
CA TYR A 54 13.77 2.99 11.53
C TYR A 54 13.61 1.55 11.04
N GLU A 55 12.52 0.87 11.42
CA GLU A 55 12.23 -0.51 10.99
C GLU A 55 12.12 -0.63 9.46
N TYR A 56 11.52 0.37 8.81
CA TYR A 56 11.45 0.44 7.36
C TYR A 56 12.85 0.53 6.72
N GLU A 57 13.71 1.40 7.24
CA GLU A 57 15.09 1.56 6.74
C GLU A 57 15.94 0.31 6.96
N GLN A 58 15.80 -0.35 8.13
CA GLN A 58 16.47 -1.62 8.39
C GLN A 58 16.04 -2.69 7.37
N TRP A 59 14.74 -2.80 7.10
CA TRP A 59 14.23 -3.73 6.09
C TRP A 59 14.75 -3.42 4.69
N GLN A 60 14.82 -2.14 4.30
CA GLN A 60 15.41 -1.76 3.01
C GLN A 60 16.90 -2.13 2.90
N GLY A 61 17.62 -2.15 4.03
CA GLY A 61 19.00 -2.58 4.13
C GLY A 61 19.21 -4.09 3.92
N LEU A 62 18.17 -4.91 4.14
CA LEU A 62 18.22 -6.37 3.92
C LEU A 62 18.06 -6.77 2.45
N ILE A 63 17.71 -5.84 1.57
CA ILE A 63 17.49 -6.13 0.14
C ILE A 63 18.84 -6.34 -0.55
N ASP A 64 19.02 -7.53 -1.13
CA ASP A 64 20.22 -7.89 -1.90
C ASP A 64 20.36 -7.01 -3.15
N ARG A 65 21.27 -6.04 -3.08
CA ARG A 65 21.57 -5.09 -4.16
C ARG A 65 22.36 -5.70 -5.32
N THR A 66 22.88 -6.92 -5.16
CA THR A 66 23.49 -7.67 -6.28
C THR A 66 22.43 -8.33 -7.13
N LYS A 67 21.27 -8.67 -6.54
CA LYS A 67 20.13 -9.30 -7.22
C LYS A 67 19.09 -8.29 -7.72
N TYR A 68 18.79 -7.25 -6.94
CA TYR A 68 17.77 -6.26 -7.28
C TYR A 68 18.40 -4.87 -7.40
N LYS A 69 18.16 -4.19 -8.52
CA LYS A 69 18.71 -2.85 -8.76
C LYS A 69 18.13 -1.82 -7.79
N ASN A 70 16.87 -2.01 -7.40
CA ASN A 70 16.16 -1.09 -6.51
C ASN A 70 15.07 -1.81 -5.69
N VAL A 71 14.52 -1.11 -4.70
CA VAL A 71 13.46 -1.62 -3.81
C VAL A 71 12.20 -2.01 -4.59
N GLY A 72 11.88 -1.27 -5.66
CA GLY A 72 10.71 -1.57 -6.49
C GLY A 72 10.82 -2.90 -7.23
N GLU A 73 11.99 -3.23 -7.78
CA GLU A 73 12.23 -4.56 -8.38
C GLU A 73 12.08 -5.68 -7.35
N TYR A 74 12.63 -5.49 -6.14
CA TYR A 74 12.45 -6.45 -5.04
C TYR A 74 10.97 -6.66 -4.73
N ILE A 75 10.20 -5.57 -4.60
CA ILE A 75 8.76 -5.64 -4.34
C ILE A 75 8.04 -6.35 -5.48
N ALA A 76 8.26 -5.94 -6.73
CA ALA A 76 7.58 -6.52 -7.89
C ALA A 76 7.78 -8.03 -8.01
N PHE A 77 9.03 -8.50 -7.98
CA PHE A 77 9.35 -9.90 -8.27
C PHE A 77 9.29 -10.79 -7.03
N THR A 78 9.63 -10.26 -5.85
CA THR A 78 9.70 -11.08 -4.63
C THR A 78 8.41 -11.03 -3.82
N ILE A 79 7.84 -9.83 -3.63
CA ILE A 79 6.66 -9.65 -2.78
C ILE A 79 5.37 -9.85 -3.59
N LEU A 80 5.28 -9.22 -4.76
CA LEU A 80 4.08 -9.26 -5.61
C LEU A 80 4.06 -10.44 -6.57
N LYS A 81 5.19 -11.14 -6.72
CA LYS A 81 5.35 -12.28 -7.65
C LYS A 81 4.91 -11.93 -9.07
N TRP A 82 5.20 -10.70 -9.50
CA TRP A 82 5.04 -10.33 -10.90
C TRP A 82 6.14 -11.01 -11.72
N PRO A 83 5.87 -11.32 -13.00
CA PRO A 83 6.85 -11.96 -13.86
C PRO A 83 8.12 -11.10 -13.98
N ASP A 84 9.27 -11.67 -13.67
CA ASP A 84 10.57 -11.13 -14.01
C ASP A 84 10.87 -11.42 -15.48
N LEU A 85 10.63 -10.42 -16.33
CA LEU A 85 10.87 -10.56 -17.77
C LEU A 85 12.37 -10.73 -18.12
N GLN A 86 13.30 -10.67 -17.17
CA GLN A 86 14.70 -11.08 -17.38
C GLN A 86 14.88 -12.59 -17.25
N ASP A 87 13.99 -13.28 -16.54
CA ASP A 87 14.02 -14.73 -16.47
C ASP A 87 13.47 -15.30 -17.78
N PRO A 88 14.28 -16.02 -18.57
CA PRO A 88 13.81 -16.61 -19.83
C PRO A 88 12.61 -17.54 -19.63
N ALA A 89 12.43 -18.15 -18.45
CA ALA A 89 11.29 -19.01 -18.14
C ALA A 89 9.98 -18.21 -17.95
N GLU A 90 10.06 -16.99 -17.42
CA GLU A 90 8.89 -16.14 -17.18
C GLU A 90 8.57 -15.23 -18.39
N ALA A 91 9.56 -14.94 -19.23
CA ALA A 91 9.42 -14.16 -20.46
C ALA A 91 8.72 -14.90 -21.61
N LEU A 92 8.50 -16.22 -21.51
CA LEU A 92 7.99 -17.08 -22.61
C LEU A 92 6.63 -16.64 -23.19
N ASN A 93 5.84 -15.86 -22.44
CA ASN A 93 4.53 -15.37 -22.86
C ASN A 93 4.54 -13.93 -23.39
N VAL A 94 5.69 -13.25 -23.42
CA VAL A 94 5.83 -11.88 -23.94
C VAL A 94 6.62 -11.93 -25.24
N PRO A 95 6.04 -11.57 -26.40
CA PRO A 95 6.77 -11.55 -27.67
C PRO A 95 7.90 -10.51 -27.62
N ASN A 96 9.13 -10.91 -27.96
CA ASN A 96 10.31 -10.04 -28.10
C ASN A 96 10.65 -9.17 -26.87
N VAL A 97 11.08 -9.79 -25.76
CA VAL A 97 11.80 -9.03 -24.72
C VAL A 97 13.19 -8.69 -25.26
N GLU A 98 13.46 -7.41 -25.55
CA GLU A 98 14.78 -6.97 -26.01
C GLU A 98 15.66 -6.58 -24.80
N ASP A 99 16.95 -6.91 -24.86
CA ASP A 99 17.90 -6.66 -23.76
C ASP A 99 17.98 -5.19 -23.30
N HIS A 100 17.57 -4.25 -24.15
CA HIS A 100 17.62 -2.81 -23.91
C HIS A 100 16.34 -2.22 -23.30
N TRP A 101 15.30 -3.02 -23.07
CA TRP A 101 14.04 -2.52 -22.50
C TRP A 101 14.25 -1.91 -21.12
N THR A 102 13.68 -0.72 -20.93
CA THR A 102 13.61 -0.08 -19.62
C THR A 102 12.69 -0.85 -18.69
N ILE A 103 12.75 -0.55 -17.39
CA ILE A 103 11.78 -1.08 -16.40
C ILE A 103 10.34 -0.72 -16.80
N GLU A 104 10.14 0.48 -17.33
CA GLU A 104 8.83 0.95 -17.78
C GLU A 104 8.31 0.14 -18.98
N ASP A 105 9.17 -0.16 -19.97
CA ASP A 105 8.81 -0.97 -21.14
C ASP A 105 8.39 -2.39 -20.72
N ARG A 106 9.12 -2.97 -19.75
CA ARG A 106 8.81 -4.29 -19.19
C ARG A 106 7.45 -4.30 -18.49
N TYR A 107 7.15 -3.28 -17.68
CA TYR A 107 5.85 -3.20 -17.02
C TYR A 107 4.69 -2.96 -17.99
N LYS A 108 4.92 -2.23 -19.09
CA LYS A 108 3.92 -2.05 -20.17
C LYS A 108 3.62 -3.36 -20.91
N ALA A 109 4.60 -4.25 -21.01
CA ALA A 109 4.46 -5.54 -21.68
C ALA A 109 3.78 -6.62 -20.81
N ILE A 110 3.84 -6.48 -19.47
CA ILE A 110 3.09 -7.34 -18.55
C ILE A 110 1.61 -6.96 -18.62
N GLU A 111 0.72 -7.96 -18.62
CA GLU A 111 -0.72 -7.71 -18.51
C GLU A 111 -1.02 -6.75 -17.35
N PRO A 112 -1.96 -5.81 -17.51
CA PRO A 112 -2.15 -4.77 -16.51
C PRO A 112 -2.58 -5.38 -15.17
N ARG A 113 -1.76 -5.25 -14.14
CA ARG A 113 -2.02 -5.86 -12.82
C ARG A 113 -2.32 -4.78 -11.78
N LEU A 114 -3.27 -5.11 -10.92
CA LEU A 114 -3.56 -4.41 -9.68
C LEU A 114 -3.40 -5.43 -8.55
N THR A 115 -2.67 -5.08 -7.51
CA THR A 115 -2.44 -5.96 -6.36
C THR A 115 -2.56 -5.18 -5.07
N LEU A 116 -3.62 -5.45 -4.31
CA LEU A 116 -3.85 -4.86 -2.99
C LEU A 116 -3.12 -5.71 -1.93
N ARG A 117 -2.39 -5.05 -1.03
CA ARG A 117 -1.68 -5.69 0.09
C ARG A 117 -1.73 -4.81 1.32
N ILE A 118 -1.71 -5.41 2.51
CA ILE A 118 -1.51 -4.65 3.74
C ILE A 118 -0.16 -3.90 3.68
N ASN A 119 -0.13 -2.68 4.21
CA ASN A 119 1.12 -1.94 4.31
C ASN A 119 1.93 -2.48 5.50
N HIS A 120 3.06 -3.15 5.23
CA HIS A 120 3.94 -3.67 6.28
C HIS A 120 4.61 -2.58 7.13
N TYR A 121 4.74 -1.37 6.58
CA TYR A 121 5.33 -0.21 7.27
C TYR A 121 4.35 0.97 7.20
N PRO A 122 3.21 0.86 7.90
CA PRO A 122 2.12 1.83 7.80
C PRO A 122 2.45 3.14 8.51
N PHE A 123 1.73 4.18 8.15
CA PHE A 123 1.54 5.32 9.05
C PHE A 123 0.71 4.84 10.25
N PRO A 124 0.95 5.37 11.46
CA PRO A 124 0.10 5.05 12.58
C PRO A 124 -1.29 5.62 12.29
N VAL A 125 -2.29 4.76 12.18
CA VAL A 125 -3.70 5.13 11.99
C VAL A 125 -4.52 4.59 13.15
N GLN A 126 -5.69 5.18 13.40
CA GLN A 126 -6.61 4.65 14.41
C GLN A 126 -6.97 3.18 14.12
N GLU A 127 -7.20 2.39 15.16
CA GLU A 127 -7.45 0.94 15.07
C GLU A 127 -8.63 0.57 14.15
N SER A 128 -9.60 1.47 13.97
CA SER A 128 -10.74 1.28 13.08
C SER A 128 -10.39 1.41 11.58
N ILE A 129 -9.15 1.78 11.25
CA ILE A 129 -8.68 2.05 9.89
C ILE A 129 -7.65 0.99 9.50
N GLN A 130 -7.94 0.26 8.42
CA GLN A 130 -7.00 -0.63 7.76
C GLN A 130 -6.22 0.14 6.70
N TYR A 131 -4.90 -0.08 6.64
CA TYR A 131 -4.01 0.61 5.70
C TYR A 131 -3.37 -0.37 4.71
N PHE A 132 -3.79 -0.27 3.45
CA PHE A 132 -3.27 -1.03 2.33
C PHE A 132 -2.40 -0.18 1.39
N VAL A 133 -1.61 -0.88 0.58
CA VAL A 133 -0.97 -0.36 -0.62
C VAL A 133 -1.55 -1.10 -1.82
N LEU A 134 -2.03 -0.34 -2.81
CA LEU A 134 -2.43 -0.88 -4.11
C LEU A 134 -1.30 -0.65 -5.11
N TRP A 135 -0.70 -1.74 -5.56
CA TRP A 135 0.38 -1.76 -6.54
C TRP A 135 -0.17 -1.90 -7.96
N ALA A 136 0.42 -1.20 -8.92
CA ALA A 136 0.04 -1.24 -10.33
C ALA A 136 1.25 -1.36 -11.26
N THR A 137 1.11 -2.13 -12.34
CA THR A 137 2.12 -2.16 -13.41
C THR A 137 2.05 -0.94 -14.32
N ARG A 138 0.91 -0.23 -14.34
CA ARG A 138 0.69 0.94 -15.19
C ARG A 138 0.76 2.24 -14.41
N ASP A 139 1.05 3.32 -15.13
CA ASP A 139 1.11 4.65 -14.54
C ASP A 139 -0.27 5.15 -14.09
N MET A 140 -0.43 5.25 -12.78
CA MET A 140 -1.64 5.76 -12.13
C MET A 140 -1.79 7.29 -12.20
N SER A 141 -0.83 8.01 -12.79
CA SER A 141 -1.02 9.41 -13.14
C SER A 141 -2.07 9.58 -14.26
N LEU A 142 -2.24 8.56 -15.11
CA LEU A 142 -3.17 8.58 -16.25
C LEU A 142 -4.63 8.52 -15.78
N PRO A 143 -5.53 9.39 -16.29
CA PRO A 143 -6.94 9.41 -15.91
C PRO A 143 -7.66 8.06 -16.13
N SER A 144 -7.33 7.35 -17.21
CA SER A 144 -7.91 6.03 -17.50
C SER A 144 -7.53 4.96 -16.48
N GLU A 145 -6.31 5.00 -15.97
CA GLU A 145 -5.87 4.05 -14.93
C GLU A 145 -6.48 4.40 -13.57
N ARG A 146 -6.73 5.69 -13.28
CA ARG A 146 -7.50 6.11 -12.09
C ARG A 146 -8.93 5.57 -12.11
N GLN A 147 -9.64 5.71 -13.23
CA GLN A 147 -10.99 5.14 -13.39
C GLN A 147 -11.00 3.62 -13.21
N ARG A 148 -10.02 2.93 -13.79
CA ARG A 148 -9.86 1.49 -13.63
C ARG A 148 -9.60 1.10 -12.18
N LEU A 149 -8.84 1.91 -11.45
CA LEU A 149 -8.55 1.70 -10.04
C LEU A 149 -9.77 1.91 -9.16
N ASP A 150 -10.55 2.98 -9.38
CA ASP A 150 -11.77 3.23 -8.64
C ASP A 150 -12.75 2.06 -8.81
N LYS A 151 -12.94 1.61 -10.06
CA LYS A 151 -13.73 0.42 -10.36
C LYS A 151 -13.20 -0.84 -9.67
N PHE A 152 -11.87 -1.04 -9.66
CA PHE A 152 -11.27 -2.17 -8.95
C PHE A 152 -11.56 -2.11 -7.44
N LEU A 153 -11.38 -0.95 -6.80
CA LEU A 153 -11.65 -0.78 -5.38
C LEU A 153 -13.12 -0.95 -5.04
N GLU A 154 -14.03 -0.40 -5.85
CA GLU A 154 -15.48 -0.66 -5.75
C GLU A 154 -15.77 -2.17 -5.83
N GLU A 155 -15.27 -2.86 -6.85
CA GLU A 155 -15.46 -4.30 -7.00
C GLU A 155 -14.88 -5.11 -5.82
N GLN A 156 -13.76 -4.67 -5.24
CA GLN A 156 -13.16 -5.34 -4.08
C GLN A 156 -13.93 -5.05 -2.77
N LEU A 157 -14.37 -3.81 -2.55
CA LEU A 157 -14.87 -3.34 -1.25
C LEU A 157 -16.41 -3.29 -1.16
N ASP A 158 -17.11 -3.08 -2.27
CA ASP A 158 -18.58 -3.07 -2.33
C ASP A 158 -19.19 -4.43 -2.64
N SER A 159 -18.40 -5.39 -3.14
CA SER A 159 -18.92 -6.74 -3.46
C SER A 159 -19.52 -7.48 -2.26
N TRP A 160 -19.28 -7.00 -1.04
CA TRP A 160 -19.88 -7.52 0.18
C TRP A 160 -21.31 -7.03 0.46
N TYR A 161 -21.81 -5.97 -0.18
CA TYR A 161 -23.18 -5.46 0.04
C TYR A 161 -24.24 -6.08 -0.87
N HIS A 162 -23.82 -6.64 -2.01
CA HIS A 162 -24.75 -7.05 -3.07
C HIS A 162 -25.20 -8.52 -3.00
N ASP A 163 -25.04 -9.22 -1.87
CA ASP A 163 -25.65 -10.54 -1.68
C ASP A 163 -26.56 -10.59 -0.43
N PRO A 164 -27.80 -10.06 -0.52
CA PRO A 164 -28.77 -10.14 0.57
C PRO A 164 -29.53 -11.49 0.61
N SER A 165 -29.23 -12.47 -0.26
CA SER A 165 -30.08 -13.65 -0.43
C SER A 165 -29.40 -15.02 -0.52
N THR A 166 -28.07 -15.15 -0.46
CA THR A 166 -27.42 -16.48 -0.46
C THR A 166 -26.37 -16.67 0.63
N SER A 167 -26.79 -16.81 1.89
CA SER A 167 -25.93 -17.36 2.95
C SER A 167 -26.64 -18.44 3.77
N THR A 168 -27.17 -19.44 3.07
CA THR A 168 -27.22 -20.82 3.61
C THR A 168 -26.05 -21.67 3.13
N GLU A 169 -25.16 -21.11 2.30
CA GLU A 169 -23.94 -21.81 1.88
C GLU A 169 -22.83 -21.59 2.92
N THR A 170 -22.51 -22.68 3.61
CA THR A 170 -21.43 -22.82 4.60
C THR A 170 -20.02 -22.85 4.00
N GLU A 171 -19.88 -22.67 2.69
CA GLU A 171 -18.57 -22.73 2.03
C GLU A 171 -18.05 -21.34 1.70
N PRO A 172 -16.85 -20.95 2.17
CA PRO A 172 -16.24 -19.69 1.77
C PRO A 172 -15.99 -19.73 0.26
N LYS A 173 -16.71 -18.88 -0.50
CA LYS A 173 -16.37 -18.58 -1.90
C LYS A 173 -14.89 -18.18 -1.90
N GLU A 174 -14.06 -18.87 -2.69
CA GLU A 174 -12.63 -18.53 -2.78
C GLU A 174 -12.47 -17.03 -2.98
N PRO A 175 -11.49 -16.39 -2.30
CA PRO A 175 -11.24 -14.97 -2.50
C PRO A 175 -11.06 -14.72 -4.00
N ARG A 176 -11.92 -13.84 -4.56
CA ARG A 176 -11.80 -13.38 -5.96
C ARG A 176 -10.34 -13.02 -6.22
N ARG A 177 -9.78 -13.49 -7.34
CA ARG A 177 -8.38 -13.22 -7.75
C ARG A 177 -8.04 -11.75 -7.49
N GLY A 178 -7.05 -11.51 -6.63
CA GLY A 178 -6.56 -10.17 -6.32
C GLY A 178 -7.02 -9.56 -5.00
N LEU A 179 -7.91 -10.24 -4.24
CA LEU A 179 -8.14 -9.86 -2.85
C LEU A 179 -6.83 -9.95 -2.06
N ALA A 180 -6.53 -8.89 -1.31
CA ALA A 180 -5.59 -8.98 -0.20
C ALA A 180 -6.20 -10.02 0.76
N PRO A 181 -5.57 -11.19 1.01
CA PRO A 181 -6.12 -12.17 1.95
C PRO A 181 -6.32 -11.58 3.36
N GLU A 182 -5.71 -10.43 3.64
CA GLU A 182 -5.81 -9.67 4.87
C GLU A 182 -7.05 -8.75 4.94
N LEU A 183 -7.76 -8.53 3.84
CA LEU A 183 -8.91 -7.63 3.78
C LEU A 183 -10.17 -8.32 4.35
N LEU A 184 -10.54 -7.95 5.57
CA LEU A 184 -11.67 -8.53 6.30
C LEU A 184 -13.03 -7.95 5.86
N PRO A 185 -14.10 -8.76 5.78
CA PRO A 185 -15.45 -8.28 5.49
C PRO A 185 -15.91 -7.20 6.49
N PRO A 186 -16.91 -6.37 6.16
CA PRO A 186 -17.48 -5.42 7.12
C PRO A 186 -18.09 -6.17 8.30
N ALA A 187 -18.03 -5.57 9.49
CA ALA A 187 -18.76 -6.06 10.65
C ALA A 187 -20.28 -6.05 10.38
N PRO A 188 -21.07 -6.88 11.09
CA PRO A 188 -22.53 -6.90 10.93
C PRO A 188 -23.16 -5.51 11.08
N GLY A 189 -24.02 -5.14 10.14
CA GLY A 189 -24.69 -3.82 10.12
C GLY A 189 -23.80 -2.65 9.68
N LYS A 190 -22.56 -2.92 9.26
CA LYS A 190 -21.62 -1.91 8.76
C LYS A 190 -21.43 -2.03 7.25
N ARG A 191 -20.93 -0.95 6.66
CA ARG A 191 -20.32 -0.94 5.33
C ARG A 191 -18.89 -0.41 5.31
N LYS A 192 -18.14 -0.68 4.25
CA LYS A 192 -16.79 -0.20 4.03
C LYS A 192 -16.87 1.21 3.50
N GLN A 193 -16.03 2.07 4.04
CA GLN A 193 -15.68 3.36 3.48
C GLN A 193 -14.20 3.32 3.16
N TRP A 194 -13.81 3.85 2.00
CA TRP A 194 -12.41 3.93 1.60
C TRP A 194 -12.04 5.33 1.10
N MET A 195 -10.76 5.63 1.19
CA MET A 195 -10.12 6.76 0.51
C MET A 195 -8.72 6.37 0.09
N TRP A 196 -8.17 7.06 -0.90
CA TRP A 196 -6.84 6.76 -1.38
C TRP A 196 -6.09 7.99 -1.84
N PHE A 197 -4.75 7.95 -1.77
CA PHE A 197 -3.89 8.95 -2.39
C PHE A 197 -2.60 8.34 -2.92
N VAL A 198 -2.00 9.02 -3.89
CA VAL A 198 -0.66 8.73 -4.40
C VAL A 198 0.30 9.73 -3.73
N ASN A 199 1.40 9.26 -3.16
CA ASN A 199 2.42 10.18 -2.66
C ASN A 199 2.94 11.10 -3.79
N PRO A 200 3.13 12.41 -3.53
CA PRO A 200 3.94 13.28 -4.36
C PRO A 200 5.32 12.69 -4.61
N ILE A 201 5.96 13.04 -5.73
CA ILE A 201 7.19 12.36 -6.19
C ILE A 201 8.32 12.47 -5.16
N GLU A 202 8.38 13.60 -4.46
CA GLU A 202 9.32 13.91 -3.39
C GLU A 202 9.08 13.11 -2.09
N LEU A 203 7.90 12.52 -1.92
CA LEU A 203 7.54 11.69 -0.77
C LEU A 203 7.56 10.18 -1.08
N ARG A 204 7.81 9.78 -2.33
CA ARG A 204 7.81 8.36 -2.72
C ARG A 204 9.10 7.66 -2.33
N SER A 205 9.00 6.69 -1.43
CA SER A 205 10.13 5.80 -1.11
C SER A 205 10.39 4.73 -2.18
N VAL A 206 9.39 4.40 -3.02
CA VAL A 206 9.50 3.41 -4.11
C VAL A 206 9.07 4.05 -5.43
N ALA A 207 9.97 4.81 -6.07
CA ALA A 207 9.63 5.56 -7.28
C ALA A 207 9.44 4.69 -8.53
N THR A 208 10.02 3.49 -8.55
CA THR A 208 10.11 2.62 -9.75
C THR A 208 8.88 1.74 -9.97
N VAL A 209 7.97 1.63 -9.01
CA VAL A 209 6.72 0.88 -9.13
C VAL A 209 5.56 1.76 -8.71
N HIS A 210 4.53 1.84 -9.56
CA HIS A 210 3.35 2.63 -9.26
C HIS A 210 2.59 2.01 -8.09
N HIS A 211 2.32 2.83 -7.08
CA HIS A 211 1.56 2.41 -5.93
C HIS A 211 0.76 3.58 -5.36
N LEU A 212 -0.30 3.26 -4.66
CA LEU A 212 -1.07 4.23 -3.89
C LEU A 212 -1.44 3.68 -2.51
N HIS A 213 -1.76 4.59 -1.62
CA HIS A 213 -2.14 4.31 -0.26
C HIS A 213 -3.66 4.25 -0.19
N VAL A 214 -4.21 3.13 0.29
CA VAL A 214 -5.66 2.93 0.46
C VAL A 214 -5.95 2.77 1.95
N PHE A 215 -6.87 3.57 2.46
CA PHE A 215 -7.38 3.48 3.82
C PHE A 215 -8.81 2.99 3.77
N VAL A 216 -9.14 2.00 4.59
CA VAL A 216 -10.46 1.37 4.63
C VAL A 216 -10.95 1.34 6.07
N ARG A 217 -12.21 1.71 6.33
CA ARG A 217 -12.85 1.57 7.65
C ARG A 217 -14.29 1.08 7.53
N ASP A 218 -14.81 0.58 8.63
CA ASP A 218 -16.24 0.27 8.76
C ASP A 218 -17.03 1.51 9.19
N ILE A 219 -18.19 1.72 8.58
CA ILE A 219 -19.17 2.77 8.93
C ILE A 219 -20.56 2.15 9.07
N ASP A 220 -21.44 2.75 9.86
CA ASP A 220 -22.84 2.32 9.93
C ASP A 220 -23.54 2.49 8.58
N ILE A 221 -24.47 1.56 8.30
CA ILE A 221 -25.40 1.63 7.15
C ILE A 221 -26.53 2.62 7.46
#